data_AF-A0A3M1M6D8-F1
#
_entry.id   AF-A0A3M1M6D8-F1
#
_cell.length_a   1.000
_cell.length_b   1.000
_cell.length_c   1.000
_cell.angle_alpha   90.00
_cell.angle_beta   90.00
_cell.angle_gamma   90.00
#
_symmetry.space_group_name_H-M   'P 1'
#
loop_
_entity.id
_entity.type
_entity.pdbx_description
1 polymer ?
#
loop_
_entity_poly.entity_id
_entity_poly.type
_entity_poly.pdbx_seq_one_letter_code
_entity_poly.pdbx_strand_id
1 'polypeptide(L)'
;MKTVSPAHHLLTQAAAILPSSDEDLIYKGIAAGVSERILDLKKAAARLREVYGSMEALERRIQAEGVSPDDHTLYTDLLEWRAIHHELSELLRLLEEM
;
A
#
# COMPACT_ATOMS: atom_id res chain seq x y z
N MET A 1 3.89 -36.56 -10.10
CA MET A 1 4.06 -35.98 -8.75
C MET A 1 3.89 -34.48 -8.86
N LYS A 2 2.93 -33.87 -8.15
CA LYS A 2 2.88 -32.40 -8.04
C LYS A 2 4.04 -32.00 -7.13
N THR A 3 5.03 -31.30 -7.66
CA THR A 3 6.13 -30.73 -6.88
C THR A 3 5.54 -29.75 -5.87
N VAL A 4 5.78 -30.02 -4.60
CA VAL A 4 5.38 -29.14 -3.50
C VAL A 4 6.11 -27.80 -3.68
N SER A 5 5.37 -26.68 -3.59
CA SER A 5 5.95 -25.34 -3.74
C SER A 5 7.04 -25.09 -2.68
N PRO A 6 8.15 -24.40 -3.02
CA PRO A 6 9.17 -23.98 -2.06
C PRO A 6 8.60 -23.26 -0.83
N ALA A 7 7.53 -22.48 -1.01
CA ALA A 7 6.87 -21.76 0.07
C ALA A 7 6.20 -22.72 1.09
N HIS A 8 5.61 -23.81 0.61
CA HIS A 8 4.98 -24.80 1.49
C HIS A 8 6.01 -25.55 2.32
N HIS A 9 7.15 -25.90 1.72
CA HIS A 9 8.26 -26.52 2.45
C HIS A 9 8.80 -25.60 3.56
N LEU A 10 8.91 -24.29 3.28
CA LEU A 10 9.34 -23.32 4.29
C LEU A 10 8.32 -23.20 5.43
N LEU A 11 7.01 -23.16 5.13
CA LEU A 11 5.96 -23.12 6.15
C LEU A 11 6.02 -24.35 7.07
N THR A 12 6.12 -25.55 6.49
CA THR A 12 6.26 -26.79 7.28
C THR A 12 7.49 -26.76 8.20
N GLN A 13 8.62 -26.28 7.70
CA GLN A 13 9.83 -26.13 8.52
C GLN A 13 9.64 -25.10 9.64
N ALA A 14 8.98 -23.99 9.36
CA ALA A 14 8.71 -22.94 10.35
C ALA A 14 7.74 -23.43 11.44
N ALA A 15 6.66 -24.12 11.08
CA ALA A 15 5.69 -24.68 12.03
C ALA A 15 6.24 -25.81 12.90
N ALA A 16 7.31 -26.49 12.44
CA ALA A 16 8.02 -27.47 13.26
C ALA A 16 8.87 -26.83 14.39
N ILE A 17 9.22 -25.55 14.25
CA ILE A 17 10.09 -24.81 15.20
C ILE A 17 9.25 -23.84 16.04
N LEU A 18 8.29 -23.17 15.42
CA LEU A 18 7.42 -22.18 16.05
C LEU A 18 6.14 -22.84 16.55
N PRO A 19 5.65 -22.49 17.75
CA PRO A 19 4.35 -22.97 18.24
C PRO A 19 3.21 -22.20 17.54
N SER A 20 3.09 -22.35 16.23
CA SER A 20 2.08 -21.69 15.40
C SER A 20 1.75 -22.59 14.21
N SER A 21 0.49 -22.59 13.78
CA SER A 21 0.08 -23.33 12.58
C SER A 21 0.58 -22.64 11.30
N ASP A 22 0.62 -23.38 10.18
CA ASP A 22 0.91 -22.81 8.87
C ASP A 22 -0.04 -21.64 8.54
N GLU A 23 -1.31 -21.78 8.90
CA GLU A 23 -2.34 -20.77 8.73
C GLU A 23 -2.05 -19.51 9.55
N ASP A 24 -1.70 -19.66 10.83
CA ASP A 24 -1.29 -18.53 11.69
C ASP A 24 -0.08 -17.78 11.12
N LEU A 25 0.90 -18.51 10.58
CA LEU A 25 2.10 -17.92 9.98
C LEU A 25 1.77 -17.14 8.71
N ILE A 26 0.87 -17.66 7.88
CA ILE A 26 0.37 -16.97 6.68
C ILE A 26 -0.37 -15.69 7.07
N TYR A 27 -1.34 -15.78 7.99
CA TYR A 27 -2.11 -14.61 8.43
C TYR A 27 -1.22 -13.52 9.02
N LYS A 28 -0.27 -13.88 9.89
CA LYS A 28 0.70 -12.92 10.46
C LYS A 28 1.58 -12.29 9.38
N GLY A 29 2.04 -13.08 8.40
CA GLY A 29 2.85 -12.59 7.29
C GLY A 29 2.09 -11.59 6.40
N ILE A 30 0.83 -11.91 6.06
CA ILE A 30 -0.04 -11.00 5.29
C ILE A 30 -0.29 -9.72 6.10
N ALA A 31 -0.69 -9.84 7.37
CA ALA A 31 -0.98 -8.70 8.22
C ALA A 31 0.24 -7.77 8.39
N ALA A 32 1.44 -8.34 8.53
CA ALA A 32 2.69 -7.58 8.58
C ALA A 32 2.95 -6.82 7.27
N GLY A 33 2.88 -7.51 6.12
CA GLY A 33 3.10 -6.89 4.81
C GLY A 33 2.08 -5.78 4.50
N VAL A 34 0.81 -6.00 4.83
CA VAL A 34 -0.25 -4.98 4.69
C VAL A 34 0.02 -3.78 5.59
N SER A 35 0.42 -4.01 6.85
CA SER A 35 0.72 -2.95 7.80
C SER A 35 1.91 -2.09 7.36
N GLU A 36 2.98 -2.72 6.87
CA GLU A 36 4.15 -2.03 6.30
C GLU A 36 3.75 -1.16 5.11
N ARG A 37 2.96 -1.70 4.18
CA ARG A 37 2.51 -0.96 3.00
C ARG A 37 1.63 0.24 3.37
N ILE A 38 0.69 0.07 4.32
CA ILE A 38 -0.13 1.17 4.83
C ILE A 38 0.75 2.29 5.42
N LEU A 39 1.79 1.93 6.17
CA LEU A 39 2.71 2.92 6.75
C LEU A 39 3.43 3.72 5.66
N ASP A 40 3.91 3.06 4.61
CA ASP A 40 4.59 3.73 3.51
C ASP A 40 3.66 4.65 2.71
N LEU A 41 2.44 4.21 2.45
CA LEU A 41 1.40 5.01 1.81
C LEU A 41 1.04 6.25 2.65
N LYS A 42 0.91 6.10 3.97
CA LYS A 42 0.68 7.24 4.88
C LYS A 42 1.83 8.24 4.86
N LYS A 43 3.08 7.78 4.81
CA LYS A 43 4.26 8.67 4.67
C LYS A 43 4.24 9.40 3.32
N ALA A 44 3.88 8.72 2.23
CA ALA A 44 3.77 9.34 0.92
C ALA A 44 2.66 10.41 0.88
N ALA A 45 1.47 10.11 1.39
CA ALA A 45 0.39 11.06 1.53
C ALA A 45 0.78 12.27 2.40
N ALA A 46 1.54 12.05 3.48
CA ALA A 46 2.02 13.13 4.33
C ALA A 46 2.94 14.10 3.58
N ARG A 47 3.85 13.60 2.73
CA ARG A 47 4.71 14.45 1.89
C ARG A 47 3.90 15.29 0.90
N LEU A 48 2.93 14.69 0.22
CA LEU A 48 2.03 15.43 -0.68
C LEU A 48 1.20 16.48 0.07
N ARG A 49 0.74 16.14 1.28
CA ARG A 49 0.05 17.07 2.17
C ARG A 49 0.93 18.23 2.62
N GLU A 50 2.21 18.02 2.89
CA GLU A 50 3.14 19.10 3.23
C GLU A 50 3.33 20.09 2.08
N VAL A 51 3.37 19.60 0.84
CA VAL A 51 3.56 20.44 -0.36
C VAL A 51 2.28 21.20 -0.75
N TYR A 52 1.13 20.53 -0.69
CA TYR A 52 -0.11 21.04 -1.28
C TYR A 52 -1.23 21.35 -0.27
N GLY A 53 -1.09 20.92 0.99
CA GLY A 53 -2.10 21.07 2.04
C GLY A 53 -3.25 20.07 1.94
N SER A 54 -3.90 19.96 0.79
CA SER A 54 -4.95 18.95 0.53
C SER A 54 -5.01 18.56 -0.95
N MET A 55 -5.62 17.40 -1.24
CA MET A 55 -5.82 16.95 -2.60
C MET A 55 -6.73 17.92 -3.37
N GLU A 56 -7.78 18.45 -2.73
CA GLU A 56 -8.68 19.45 -3.31
C GLU A 56 -7.99 20.79 -3.59
N ALA A 57 -6.96 21.14 -2.80
CA ALA A 57 -6.13 22.32 -3.06
C ALA A 57 -5.26 22.10 -4.30
N LEU A 58 -4.65 20.92 -4.44
CA LEU A 58 -3.89 20.54 -5.64
C LEU A 58 -4.78 20.51 -6.90
N GLU A 59 -5.98 19.93 -6.81
CA GLU A 59 -6.93 19.91 -7.93
C GLU A 59 -7.34 21.32 -8.36
N ARG A 60 -7.66 22.20 -7.41
CA ARG A 60 -7.98 23.61 -7.72
C ARG A 60 -6.80 24.33 -8.36
N ARG A 61 -5.58 24.05 -7.89
CA ARG A 61 -4.36 24.61 -8.46
C ARG A 61 -4.18 24.20 -9.93
N ILE A 62 -4.34 22.91 -10.23
CA ILE A 62 -4.27 22.38 -11.60
C ILE A 62 -5.36 23.00 -12.48
N GLN A 63 -6.57 23.18 -11.96
CA GLN A 63 -7.66 23.82 -12.72
C GLN A 63 -7.38 25.30 -13.04
N ALA A 64 -6.70 26.02 -12.14
CA ALA A 64 -6.38 27.43 -12.31
C ALA A 64 -5.14 27.66 -13.20
N GLU A 65 -4.08 26.88 -12.99
CA GLU A 65 -2.79 27.03 -13.66
C GLU A 65 -2.72 26.25 -14.99
N GLY A 66 -3.59 25.25 -15.15
CA GLY A 66 -3.43 24.22 -16.18
C GLY A 66 -2.28 23.25 -15.85
N VAL A 67 -2.04 22.31 -16.75
CA VAL A 67 -0.84 21.45 -16.70
C VAL A 67 0.10 21.95 -17.78
N SER A 68 1.32 22.32 -17.40
CA SER A 68 2.34 22.72 -18.36
C SER A 68 2.70 21.53 -19.24
N PRO A 69 2.85 21.69 -20.57
CA PRO A 69 3.32 20.61 -21.45
C PRO A 69 4.73 20.11 -21.13
N ASP A 70 5.53 20.95 -20.47
CA ASP A 70 6.93 20.67 -20.15
C ASP A 70 7.12 20.26 -18.68
N ASP A 71 6.11 20.50 -17.83
CA ASP A 71 6.13 20.15 -16.42
C ASP A 71 4.78 19.57 -15.98
N HIS A 72 4.77 18.25 -15.83
CA HIS A 72 3.60 17.47 -15.44
C HIS A 72 3.60 17.14 -13.94
N THR A 73 4.46 17.75 -13.13
CA THR A 73 4.61 17.40 -11.71
C THR A 73 3.29 17.52 -10.95
N LEU A 74 2.55 18.63 -11.11
CA LEU A 74 1.26 18.81 -10.42
C LEU A 74 0.27 17.66 -10.74
N TYR A 75 0.16 17.29 -12.01
CA TYR A 75 -0.75 16.24 -12.44
C TYR A 75 -0.28 14.86 -11.98
N THR A 76 1.03 14.61 -12.02
CA THR A 76 1.65 13.36 -11.55
C THR A 76 1.40 13.18 -10.06
N ASP A 77 1.61 14.23 -9.27
CA ASP A 77 1.40 14.22 -7.83
C ASP A 77 -0.09 14.02 -7.48
N LEU A 78 -1.01 14.57 -8.29
CA LEU A 78 -2.44 14.31 -8.12
C LEU A 78 -2.78 12.84 -8.39
N LEU A 79 -2.22 12.24 -9.44
CA LEU A 79 -2.41 10.82 -9.74
C LEU A 79 -1.84 9.93 -8.64
N GLU A 80 -0.64 10.23 -8.16
CA GLU A 80 -0.03 9.54 -7.02
C GLU A 80 -0.95 9.62 -5.80
N TRP A 81 -1.45 10.81 -5.46
CA TRP A 81 -2.31 10.98 -4.29
C TRP A 81 -3.59 10.16 -4.39
N ARG A 82 -4.23 10.13 -5.57
CA ARG A 82 -5.43 9.31 -5.82
C ARG A 82 -5.13 7.81 -5.74
N ALA A 83 -3.99 7.38 -6.28
CA ALA A 83 -3.56 5.99 -6.17
C ALA A 83 -3.32 5.59 -4.72
N ILE A 84 -2.67 6.45 -3.92
CA ILE A 84 -2.48 6.24 -2.49
C ILE A 84 -3.81 6.08 -1.76
N HIS A 85 -4.78 6.96 -2.02
CA HIS A 85 -6.10 6.89 -1.38
C HIS A 85 -6.83 5.60 -1.74
N HIS A 86 -6.82 5.19 -3.01
CA HIS A 86 -7.44 3.95 -3.44
C HIS A 86 -6.77 2.72 -2.80
N GLU A 87 -5.44 2.65 -2.85
CA GLU A 87 -4.68 1.52 -2.31
C GLU A 87 -4.86 1.42 -0.78
N LEU A 88 -4.82 2.54 -0.05
CA LEU A 88 -5.12 2.55 1.38
C LEU A 88 -6.51 2.02 1.69
N SER A 89 -7.52 2.38 0.89
CA SER A 89 -8.89 1.89 1.07
C SER A 89 -8.97 0.37 0.89
N GLU A 90 -8.33 -0.18 -0.15
CA GLU A 90 -8.33 -1.63 -0.39
C GLU A 90 -7.56 -2.40 0.71
N LEU A 91 -6.44 -1.87 1.18
CA LEU A 91 -5.66 -2.49 2.24
C LEU A 91 -6.39 -2.47 3.59
N LEU A 92 -7.11 -1.39 3.90
CA LEU A 92 -7.94 -1.31 5.10
C LEU A 92 -9.10 -2.31 5.03
N ARG A 93 -9.78 -2.41 3.88
CA ARG A 93 -10.83 -3.41 3.65
C ARG A 93 -10.30 -4.83 3.83
N LEU A 94 -9.10 -5.11 3.31
CA LEU A 94 -8.46 -6.41 3.50
C LEU A 94 -8.23 -6.73 4.99
N LEU A 95 -7.76 -5.76 5.78
CA LEU A 95 -7.59 -5.97 7.23
C LEU A 95 -8.91 -6.16 7.98
N GLU A 96 -10.00 -5.55 7.52
CA GLU A 96 -11.34 -5.74 8.11
C GLU A 96 -11.92 -7.14 7.80
N GLU A 97 -11.47 -7.77 6.72
CA GLU A 97 -11.88 -9.12 6.30
C GLU A 97 -11.01 -10.24 6.90
N MET A 98 -9.91 -9.91 7.60
CA MET A 98 -9.02 -10.85 8.28
C MET A 98 -9.47 -11.15 9.71
#